data_AF-A0A090F5J0-F1
#
_entry.id   AF-A0A090F5J0-F1
#
_cell.length_a   1.000
_cell.length_b   1.000
_cell.length_c   1.000
_cell.angle_alpha   90.00
_cell.angle_beta   90.00
_cell.angle_gamma   90.00
#
_symmetry.space_group_name_H-M   'P 1'
#
loop_
_entity.id
_entity.type
_entity.pdbx_description
1 polymer ?
#
loop_
_entity_poly.entity_id
_entity_poly.type
_entity_poly.pdbx_seq_one_letter_code
_entity_poly.pdbx_strand_id
1 'polypeptide(L)'
;MTMEIDVEGVGTYRLPNEWQYRRLGRMRGEKRHTAVLAFGCGMTVRQFAKLPLDRQQAVHRAYLTLAFPPEPQRPEPADNDTLVLPAGHWPIAFKIKVGCRLMHMKETLPRGHFGPWVEKQPGLSRSMALQCMALAREARQRAIEAKAA
;
A
#
# COMPACT_ATOMS: atom_id res chain seq x y z
N MET A 1 -13.06 -20.12 4.30
CA MET A 1 -11.75 -19.63 3.83
C MET A 1 -11.22 -20.64 2.84
N THR A 2 -11.48 -20.44 1.55
CA THR A 2 -11.15 -21.43 0.50
C THR A 2 -9.64 -21.41 0.26
N MET A 3 -8.95 -22.52 0.56
CA MET A 3 -7.49 -22.67 0.40
C MET A 3 -7.07 -23.02 -1.04
N GLU A 4 -8.01 -22.95 -1.98
CA GLU A 4 -7.91 -23.46 -3.34
C GLU A 4 -8.55 -22.43 -4.28
N ILE A 5 -7.90 -22.16 -5.42
CA ILE A 5 -8.40 -21.23 -6.44
C ILE A 5 -8.50 -21.99 -7.76
N ASP A 6 -9.68 -21.96 -8.39
CA ASP A 6 -9.83 -22.54 -9.72
C ASP A 6 -9.18 -21.61 -10.77
N VAL A 7 -8.30 -22.18 -11.59
CA VAL A 7 -7.63 -21.47 -12.68
C VAL A 7 -8.15 -22.02 -14.00
N GLU A 8 -8.88 -21.19 -14.73
CA GLU A 8 -9.53 -21.55 -15.98
C GLU A 8 -8.53 -22.15 -16.99
N GLY A 9 -8.83 -23.37 -17.46
CA GLY A 9 -7.99 -24.10 -18.42
C GLY A 9 -6.69 -24.69 -17.87
N VAL A 10 -6.47 -24.65 -16.56
CA VAL A 10 -5.32 -25.25 -15.85
C VAL A 10 -5.76 -26.19 -14.72
N GLY A 11 -6.91 -25.89 -14.08
CA GLY A 11 -7.45 -26.62 -12.95
C GLY A 11 -7.22 -25.88 -11.62
N THR A 12 -7.36 -26.59 -10.51
CA THR A 12 -7.27 -25.98 -9.17
C THR A 12 -5.83 -25.74 -8.74
N TYR A 13 -5.53 -24.49 -8.35
CA TYR A 13 -4.26 -24.12 -7.74
C TYR A 13 -4.33 -24.24 -6.22
N ARG A 14 -3.37 -24.95 -5.64
CA ARG A 14 -3.19 -25.10 -4.19
C ARG A 14 -1.75 -24.76 -3.82
N LEU A 15 -1.56 -24.09 -2.68
CA LEU A 15 -0.20 -23.83 -2.19
C LEU A 15 0.53 -25.15 -1.91
N PRO A 16 1.82 -25.25 -2.29
CA PRO A 16 2.63 -26.41 -1.94
C PRO A 16 2.66 -26.64 -0.42
N ASN A 17 2.67 -27.89 0.02
CA ASN A 17 2.80 -28.21 1.45
C ASN A 17 4.25 -27.99 1.94
N GLU A 18 4.47 -28.03 3.27
CA GLU A 18 5.80 -27.81 3.87
C GLU A 18 6.89 -28.74 3.30
N TRP A 19 6.54 -29.99 3.01
CA TRP A 19 7.48 -30.96 2.44
C TRP A 19 7.90 -30.58 1.01
N GLN A 20 6.96 -30.10 0.19
CA GLN A 20 7.24 -29.55 -1.14
C GLN A 20 8.07 -28.27 -1.05
N TYR A 21 7.79 -27.38 -0.09
CA TYR A 21 8.60 -26.19 0.17
C TYR A 21 10.04 -26.53 0.58
N ARG A 22 10.24 -27.56 1.41
CA ARG A 22 11.58 -28.06 1.77
C ARG A 22 12.37 -28.55 0.55
N ARG A 23 11.69 -29.22 -0.39
CA ARG A 23 12.28 -29.64 -1.67
C ARG A 23 12.60 -28.45 -2.58
N LEU A 24 11.74 -27.45 -2.61
CA LEU A 24 11.93 -26.19 -3.35
C LEU A 24 13.06 -25.32 -2.78
N GLY A 25 13.33 -25.39 -1.47
CA GLY A 25 14.42 -24.66 -0.81
C GLY A 25 15.81 -25.03 -1.32
N ARG A 26 15.95 -26.17 -2.01
CA ARG A 26 17.20 -26.58 -2.69
C ARG A 26 17.42 -25.88 -4.03
N MET A 27 16.39 -25.23 -4.58
CA MET A 27 16.45 -24.49 -5.84
C MET A 27 16.64 -22.99 -5.57
N ARG A 28 17.36 -22.27 -6.44
CA ARG A 28 17.62 -20.83 -6.29
C ARG A 28 16.99 -20.03 -7.44
N GLY A 29 16.56 -18.80 -7.12
CA GLY A 29 16.11 -17.79 -8.08
C GLY A 29 14.83 -18.15 -8.81
N GLU A 30 14.72 -17.72 -10.07
CA GLU A 30 13.54 -17.85 -10.92
C GLU A 30 13.07 -19.31 -11.11
N LYS A 31 14.02 -20.26 -11.15
CA LYS A 31 13.72 -21.71 -11.22
C LYS A 31 12.91 -22.20 -10.02
N ARG A 32 13.11 -21.60 -8.84
CA ARG A 32 12.32 -21.90 -7.64
C ARG A 32 10.91 -21.35 -7.78
N HIS A 33 10.76 -20.13 -8.30
CA HIS A 33 9.45 -19.51 -8.51
C HIS A 33 8.60 -20.31 -9.49
N THR A 34 9.15 -20.65 -10.66
CA THR A 34 8.45 -21.49 -11.64
C THR A 34 8.07 -22.85 -11.07
N ALA A 35 8.92 -23.44 -10.23
CA ALA A 35 8.63 -24.71 -9.58
C ALA A 35 7.51 -24.63 -8.53
N VAL A 36 7.40 -23.51 -7.80
CA VAL A 36 6.26 -23.25 -6.90
C VAL A 36 4.95 -23.23 -7.69
N LEU A 37 4.91 -22.50 -8.81
CA LEU A 37 3.72 -22.38 -9.65
C LEU A 37 3.32 -23.72 -10.28
N ALA A 38 4.29 -24.47 -10.81
CA ALA A 38 4.03 -25.77 -11.41
C ALA A 38 3.49 -26.79 -10.38
N PHE A 39 4.11 -26.87 -9.21
CA PHE A 39 3.68 -27.82 -8.17
C PHE A 39 2.32 -27.48 -7.59
N GLY A 40 1.96 -26.20 -7.50
CA GLY A 40 0.64 -25.81 -7.02
C GLY A 40 -0.51 -26.18 -7.97
N CYS A 41 -0.21 -26.40 -9.26
CA CYS A 41 -1.15 -26.98 -10.24
C CYS A 41 -1.01 -28.51 -10.39
N GLY A 42 -0.19 -29.18 -9.57
CA GLY A 42 0.04 -30.63 -9.71
C GLY A 42 0.81 -31.05 -10.96
N MET A 43 1.54 -30.15 -11.61
CA MET A 43 2.27 -30.42 -12.85
C MET A 43 3.79 -30.26 -12.70
N THR A 44 4.53 -30.76 -13.69
CA THR A 44 5.98 -30.58 -13.76
C THR A 44 6.36 -29.21 -14.32
N VAL A 45 7.54 -28.71 -13.97
CA VAL A 45 8.08 -27.44 -14.53
C VAL A 45 8.10 -27.45 -16.06
N ARG A 46 8.38 -28.60 -16.68
CA ARG A 46 8.37 -28.77 -18.14
C ARG A 46 6.98 -28.65 -18.75
N GLN A 47 5.95 -29.13 -18.06
CA GLN A 47 4.55 -28.98 -18.49
C GLN A 47 4.09 -27.54 -18.30
N PHE A 48 4.45 -26.91 -17.19
CA PHE A 48 4.14 -25.50 -16.93
C PHE A 48 4.75 -24.57 -17.98
N ALA A 49 6.01 -24.81 -18.37
CA ALA A 49 6.69 -24.03 -19.41
C ALA A 49 6.05 -24.16 -20.81
N LYS A 50 5.25 -25.21 -21.06
CA LYS A 50 4.50 -25.40 -22.31
C LYS A 50 3.15 -24.68 -22.30
N LEU A 51 2.71 -24.17 -21.16
CA LEU A 51 1.47 -23.40 -21.09
C LEU A 51 1.65 -22.06 -21.80
N PRO A 52 0.60 -21.56 -22.49
CA PRO A 52 0.60 -20.19 -23.01
C PRO A 52 0.78 -19.19 -21.87
N LEU A 53 1.39 -18.04 -22.19
CA LEU A 53 1.77 -17.03 -21.20
C LEU A 53 0.57 -16.58 -20.35
N ASP A 54 -0.60 -16.46 -20.95
CA ASP A 54 -1.84 -16.07 -20.26
C ASP A 54 -2.20 -17.03 -19.12
N ARG A 55 -2.02 -18.35 -19.35
CA ARG A 55 -2.27 -19.37 -18.32
C ARG A 55 -1.21 -19.35 -17.24
N GLN A 56 0.05 -19.10 -17.59
CA GLN A 56 1.11 -18.94 -16.60
C GLN A 56 0.85 -17.72 -15.70
N GLN A 57 0.38 -16.61 -16.28
CA GLN A 57 -0.01 -15.40 -15.55
C GLN A 57 -1.23 -15.65 -14.65
N ALA A 58 -2.22 -16.41 -15.11
CA ALA A 58 -3.39 -16.76 -14.31
C ALA A 58 -3.00 -17.58 -13.06
N VAL A 59 -2.11 -18.57 -13.22
CA VAL A 59 -1.56 -19.34 -12.10
C VAL A 59 -0.74 -18.44 -11.16
N HIS A 60 0.05 -17.52 -11.71
CA HIS A 60 0.82 -16.57 -10.90
C HIS A 60 -0.10 -15.67 -10.06
N ARG A 61 -1.21 -15.18 -10.62
CA ARG A 61 -2.21 -14.42 -9.87
C ARG A 61 -2.84 -15.25 -8.76
N ALA A 62 -3.21 -16.50 -9.04
CA ALA A 62 -3.75 -17.41 -8.03
C ALA A 62 -2.74 -17.66 -6.89
N TYR A 63 -1.47 -17.85 -7.23
CA TYR A 63 -0.39 -17.94 -6.24
C TYR A 63 -0.29 -16.70 -5.37
N LEU A 64 -0.28 -15.50 -5.95
CA LEU A 64 -0.22 -14.26 -5.18
C LEU A 64 -1.42 -14.14 -4.24
N THR A 65 -2.64 -14.41 -4.72
CA THR A 65 -3.85 -14.36 -3.90
C THR A 65 -3.83 -15.34 -2.71
N LEU A 66 -3.16 -16.48 -2.83
CA LEU A 66 -3.05 -17.44 -1.71
C LEU A 66 -1.84 -17.18 -0.80
N ALA A 67 -0.67 -16.88 -1.39
CA ALA A 67 0.58 -16.70 -0.65
C ALA A 67 0.64 -15.34 0.06
N PHE A 68 0.02 -14.35 -0.56
CA PHE A 68 -0.16 -12.99 -0.05
C PHE A 68 -1.64 -12.70 -0.18
N PRO A 69 -2.48 -13.29 0.70
CA PRO A 69 -3.89 -12.94 0.72
C PRO A 69 -3.96 -11.42 0.68
N PRO A 70 -4.68 -10.82 -0.28
CA PRO A 70 -4.84 -9.39 -0.29
C PRO A 70 -5.32 -9.05 1.11
N GLU A 71 -4.53 -8.20 1.79
CA GLU A 71 -4.92 -7.67 3.10
C GLU A 71 -6.39 -7.31 2.97
N PRO A 72 -7.29 -7.84 3.83
CA PRO A 72 -8.72 -7.74 3.64
C PRO A 72 -8.98 -6.32 3.22
N GLN A 73 -9.48 -6.15 1.98
CA GLN A 73 -9.54 -4.84 1.32
C GLN A 73 -10.01 -3.89 2.38
N ARG A 74 -9.08 -3.05 2.86
CA ARG A 74 -9.41 -2.07 3.88
C ARG A 74 -10.62 -1.37 3.30
N PRO A 75 -11.75 -1.33 4.02
CA PRO A 75 -12.98 -0.77 3.48
C PRO A 75 -12.62 0.55 2.79
N GLU A 76 -13.13 0.74 1.58
CA GLU A 76 -12.85 1.93 0.76
C GLU A 76 -12.79 3.17 1.65
N PRO A 77 -11.77 4.03 1.48
CA PRO A 77 -11.39 4.99 2.51
C PRO A 77 -12.48 6.06 2.66
N ALA A 78 -13.40 5.82 3.59
CA ALA A 78 -14.19 6.88 4.21
C ALA A 78 -13.33 7.83 5.07
N ASP A 79 -12.02 7.54 5.23
CA ASP A 79 -11.09 8.30 6.06
C ASP A 79 -9.73 8.56 5.36
N ASN A 80 -9.75 8.93 4.07
CA ASN A 80 -8.58 9.52 3.39
C ASN A 80 -8.10 10.86 4.00
N ASP A 81 -8.85 11.34 4.97
CA ASP A 81 -8.59 12.50 5.79
C ASP A 81 -7.55 12.25 6.89
N THR A 82 -7.15 10.99 7.14
CA THR A 82 -6.20 10.71 8.22
C THR A 82 -4.76 11.01 7.79
N LEU A 83 -4.11 11.98 8.45
CA LEU A 83 -2.71 12.34 8.25
C LEU A 83 -1.80 11.30 8.92
N VAL A 84 -1.12 10.50 8.11
CA VAL A 84 -0.01 9.65 8.60
C VAL A 84 1.19 10.55 8.90
N LEU A 85 1.43 10.82 10.17
CA LEU A 85 2.48 11.72 10.65
C LEU A 85 3.55 10.94 11.42
N PRO A 86 4.85 11.21 11.19
CA PRO A 86 5.92 10.54 11.92
C PRO A 86 5.90 10.96 13.39
N ALA A 87 6.13 10.01 14.29
CA ALA A 87 6.34 10.29 15.70
C ALA A 87 7.71 10.97 15.92
N GLY A 88 7.77 11.97 16.82
CA GLY A 88 9.03 12.63 17.21
C GLY A 88 9.20 14.06 16.68
N HIS A 89 10.45 14.54 16.65
CA HIS A 89 10.77 15.92 16.28
C HIS A 89 10.60 16.17 14.77
N TRP A 90 9.87 17.22 14.41
CA TRP A 90 9.62 17.57 13.01
C TRP A 90 10.54 18.69 12.53
N PRO A 91 11.30 18.48 11.44
CA PRO A 91 12.03 19.56 10.77
C PRO A 91 11.09 20.67 10.29
N ILE A 92 11.57 21.92 10.25
CA ILE A 92 10.78 23.10 9.86
C ILE A 92 10.18 22.92 8.45
N ALA A 93 10.94 22.41 7.49
CA ALA A 93 10.46 22.15 6.13
C ALA A 93 9.29 21.14 6.11
N PHE A 94 9.32 20.14 6.99
CA PHE A 94 8.23 19.19 7.14
C PHE A 94 6.99 19.85 7.75
N LYS A 95 7.16 20.69 8.77
CA LYS A 95 6.05 21.48 9.36
C LYS A 95 5.38 22.39 8.33
N ILE A 96 6.16 23.04 7.45
CA ILE A 96 5.63 23.86 6.35
C ILE A 96 4.79 23.00 5.39
N LYS A 97 5.28 21.81 5.00
CA LYS A 97 4.54 20.90 4.11
C LYS A 97 3.22 20.43 4.73
N VAL A 98 3.25 20.04 6.01
CA VAL A 98 2.05 19.67 6.77
C VAL A 98 1.10 20.86 6.88
N GLY A 99 1.61 22.05 7.17
CA GLY A 99 0.82 23.28 7.24
C GLY A 99 0.12 23.62 5.93
N CYS A 100 0.80 23.49 4.78
CA CYS A 100 0.21 23.66 3.46
C CYS A 100 -0.94 22.67 3.22
N ARG A 101 -0.75 21.40 3.60
CA ARG A 101 -1.81 20.37 3.50
C ARG A 101 -2.99 20.68 4.41
N LEU A 102 -2.74 21.12 5.65
CA LEU A 102 -3.79 21.53 6.60
C LEU A 102 -4.61 22.73 6.09
N MET A 103 -3.95 23.71 5.47
CA MET A 103 -4.65 24.85 4.86
C MET A 103 -5.57 24.40 3.73
N HIS A 104 -5.10 23.47 2.88
CA HIS A 104 -5.92 22.90 1.81
C HIS A 104 -7.12 22.11 2.36
N MET A 105 -6.90 21.23 3.35
CA MET A 105 -7.99 20.48 4.00
C MET A 105 -9.00 21.39 4.69
N LYS A 106 -8.55 22.53 5.24
CA LYS A 106 -9.45 23.53 5.84
C LYS A 106 -10.35 24.20 4.80
N GLU A 107 -9.88 24.36 3.57
CA GLU A 107 -10.68 24.91 2.47
C GLU A 107 -11.72 23.91 1.95
N THR A 108 -11.41 22.61 2.00
CA THR A 108 -12.33 21.54 1.56
C THR A 108 -13.39 21.20 2.60
N LEU A 109 -13.11 21.42 3.89
CA LEU A 109 -14.04 21.10 4.97
C LEU A 109 -15.09 22.19 5.20
N PRO A 110 -16.35 21.82 5.55
CA PRO A 110 -17.36 22.79 5.94
C PRO A 110 -16.93 23.62 7.15
N ARG A 111 -17.43 24.85 7.21
CA ARG A 111 -17.07 25.80 8.27
C ARG A 111 -17.38 25.21 9.65
N GLY A 112 -16.39 25.20 10.54
CA GLY A 112 -16.49 24.62 11.88
C GLY A 112 -16.03 23.16 12.01
N HIS A 113 -15.89 22.42 10.90
CA HIS A 113 -15.51 20.99 10.95
C HIS A 113 -14.00 20.76 11.07
N PHE A 114 -13.18 21.76 10.76
CA PHE A 114 -11.71 21.63 10.81
C PHE A 114 -11.17 21.33 12.22
N GLY A 115 -11.74 21.93 13.27
CA GLY A 115 -11.29 21.69 14.66
C GLY A 115 -11.47 20.24 15.10
N PRO A 116 -12.72 19.72 15.08
CA PRO A 116 -12.99 18.31 15.39
C PRO A 116 -12.24 17.33 14.49
N TRP A 117 -11.99 17.72 13.23
CA TRP A 117 -11.22 16.92 12.30
C TRP A 117 -9.75 16.80 12.72
N VAL A 118 -9.11 17.89 13.16
CA VAL A 118 -7.71 17.85 13.63
C VAL A 118 -7.56 16.98 14.87
N GLU A 119 -8.53 17.02 15.79
CA GLU A 119 -8.50 16.23 17.03
C GLU A 119 -8.60 14.72 16.78
N LYS A 120 -9.16 14.30 15.65
CA LYS A 120 -9.21 12.88 15.23
C LYS A 120 -7.89 12.37 14.64
N GLN A 121 -6.95 13.26 14.32
CA GLN A 121 -5.71 12.89 13.64
C GLN A 121 -4.69 12.30 14.61
N PRO A 122 -4.22 11.05 14.41
CA PRO A 122 -3.23 10.44 15.27
C PRO A 122 -1.89 11.18 15.15
N GLY A 123 -1.34 11.62 16.28
CA GLY A 123 -0.03 12.29 16.32
C GLY A 123 -0.05 13.78 15.94
N LEU A 124 -1.22 14.40 15.77
CA LEU A 124 -1.35 15.84 15.52
C LEU A 124 -2.18 16.51 16.62
N SER A 125 -1.52 17.31 17.46
CA SER A 125 -2.24 18.18 18.38
C SER A 125 -2.76 19.43 17.67
N ARG A 126 -3.84 20.01 18.21
CA ARG A 126 -4.38 21.30 17.73
C ARG A 126 -3.34 22.42 17.75
N SER A 127 -2.50 22.48 18.78
CA SER A 127 -1.42 23.47 18.87
C SER A 127 -0.35 23.26 17.79
N MET A 128 0.03 22.00 17.52
CA MET A 128 0.98 21.66 16.45
C MET A 128 0.42 21.99 15.07
N ALA A 129 -0.87 21.72 14.84
CA ALA A 129 -1.55 22.08 13.59
C ALA A 129 -1.52 23.59 13.33
N LEU A 130 -1.85 24.40 14.35
CA LEU A 130 -1.78 25.87 14.25
C LEU A 130 -0.35 26.36 13.98
N GLN A 131 0.65 25.79 14.66
CA GLN A 131 2.06 26.13 14.43
C GLN A 131 2.49 25.83 12.99
N CYS A 132 2.12 24.66 12.46
CA CYS A 132 2.44 24.28 11.08
C CYS A 132 1.77 25.21 10.06
N MET A 133 0.49 25.54 10.26
CA MET A 133 -0.25 26.46 9.39
C MET A 133 0.33 27.89 9.41
N ALA A 134 0.80 28.36 10.57
CA ALA A 134 1.47 29.66 10.68
C ALA A 134 2.77 29.69 9.86
N LEU A 135 3.63 28.68 10.03
CA LEU A 135 4.87 28.53 9.26
C LEU A 135 4.61 28.43 7.74
N ALA A 136 3.55 27.72 7.35
CA ALA A 136 3.15 27.63 5.94
C ALA A 136 2.68 28.97 5.38
N ARG A 137 1.93 29.76 6.18
CA ARG A 137 1.49 31.10 5.79
C ARG A 137 2.69 32.05 5.61
N GLU A 138 3.62 32.05 6.55
CA GLU A 138 4.86 32.84 6.46
C GLU A 138 5.70 32.44 5.24
N ALA A 139 5.85 31.14 4.98
CA ALA A 139 6.58 30.65 3.81
C ALA A 139 5.92 31.07 2.49
N ARG A 140 4.58 31.03 2.41
CA ARG A 140 3.82 31.55 1.26
C ARG A 140 4.03 33.05 1.07
N GLN A 141 3.97 33.82 2.15
CA GLN A 141 4.17 35.27 2.11
C GLN A 141 5.57 35.63 1.59
N ARG A 142 6.62 35.00 2.12
CA ARG A 142 8.00 35.21 1.64
C ARG A 142 8.17 34.82 0.17
N ALA A 143 7.50 33.77 -0.30
CA ALA A 143 7.56 33.36 -1.69
C ALA A 143 6.85 34.34 -2.64
N ILE A 144 5.82 35.04 -2.16
CA ILE A 144 5.14 36.10 -2.93
C ILE A 144 6.05 37.34 -2.99
N GLU A 145 6.64 37.74 -1.86
CA GLU A 145 7.58 38.86 -1.78
C GLU A 145 8.82 38.63 -2.66
N ALA A 146 9.40 37.43 -2.63
CA ALA A 146 10.55 37.07 -3.46
C ALA A 146 10.24 37.00 -4.97
N LYS A 147 8.96 36.88 -5.36
CA LYS A 147 8.53 36.96 -6.76
C LYS A 147 8.18 38.39 -7.20
N ALA A 148 7.94 39.27 -6.24
CA ALA A 148 7.64 40.68 -6.47
C ALA A 148 8.89 41.57 -6.45
N ALA A 149 10.01 41.04 -5.93
CA ALA A 149 11.35 41.64 -5.99
C ALA A 149 12.10 41.20 -7.24
#